data_AF-A0A9E3WCJ0-F1
#
_entry.id   AF-A0A9E3WCJ0-F1
#
_cell.length_a   1.000
_cell.length_b   1.000
_cell.length_c   1.000
_cell.angle_alpha   90.00
_cell.angle_beta   90.00
_cell.angle_gamma   90.00
#
_symmetry.space_group_name_H-M   'P 1'
#
loop_
_entity.id
_entity.type
_entity.pdbx_description
1 polymer ?
#
loop_
_entity_poly.entity_id
_entity_poly.type
_entity_poly.pdbx_seq_one_letter_code
_entity_poly.pdbx_strand_id
1 'polypeptide(L)'
;MNDIVEPVRLNYYKNQLLEAEDFILEQDYHRQMRYLHNQHLHTPGILWGFDKVNVEKDGKIVVSAGAAYDADGHEIVWAEGVARECVKEKWNELYVGTIPKDETRSLTIHWHEEKVTKDGNQPSIKDEETPRYLERPAFMLEEVNKETGIILAQITRKADGTFEDPKINPKPDKAGAVISSLDLGNIDQVIVGTEETVRSILVANHDNKKIGLKVEVNEKNHYGLMITGNTDEILNTIRGETSFIGKLDFSKVVNITEIKNKLGINSNHFVDTFISQIGQTLSVGDVVKLSGTVQVKSAKQGDLPLAGVVLCDQNDDTAVIGIVDRLPPLSPDELPGVENGELVTVVTLGVYPKCRVETMDGSEIKVGDLLSTSAYQDGERGGFARKAPSPSVGTVIAKALGSLASNQTGYVPVFVTHM
;
A
#
# COMPACT_ATOMS: atom_id res chain seq x y z
N MET A 1 20.49 -5.66 -9.15
CA MET A 1 20.37 -4.60 -8.14
C MET A 1 21.49 -3.62 -8.42
N ASN A 2 21.14 -2.37 -8.72
CA ASN A 2 22.12 -1.30 -8.75
C ASN A 2 22.68 -1.11 -7.33
N ASP A 3 23.95 -0.71 -7.22
CA ASP A 3 24.58 -0.47 -5.93
C ASP A 3 23.81 0.62 -5.18
N ILE A 4 23.34 0.31 -3.98
CA ILE A 4 22.69 1.29 -3.11
C ILE A 4 23.76 2.29 -2.67
N VAL A 5 23.68 3.52 -3.16
CA VAL A 5 24.56 4.61 -2.73
C VAL A 5 23.97 5.23 -1.46
N GLU A 6 24.80 5.33 -0.41
CA GLU A 6 24.40 5.97 0.83
C GLU A 6 24.15 7.48 0.60
N PRO A 7 22.97 8.02 0.96
CA PRO A 7 22.66 9.41 0.72
C PRO A 7 23.43 10.33 1.67
N VAL A 8 24.16 11.28 1.10
CA VAL A 8 24.96 12.27 1.85
C VAL A 8 24.14 13.54 2.05
N ARG A 9 23.96 13.96 3.30
CA ARG A 9 23.23 15.18 3.66
C ARG A 9 24.19 16.34 3.95
N LEU A 10 23.92 17.50 3.36
CA LEU A 10 24.67 18.73 3.65
C LEU A 10 24.40 19.20 5.09
N ASN A 11 25.47 19.59 5.80
CA ASN A 11 25.38 20.15 7.15
C ASN A 11 25.70 21.65 7.13
N TYR A 12 24.65 22.48 7.12
CA TYR A 12 24.79 23.93 7.14
C TYR A 12 25.37 24.45 8.45
N TYR A 13 26.29 25.41 8.37
CA TYR A 13 26.83 26.11 9.54
C TYR A 13 26.84 27.63 9.37
N LYS A 14 26.95 28.34 10.50
CA LYS A 14 26.84 29.80 10.52
C LYS A 14 27.93 30.45 9.65
N ASN A 15 27.52 31.38 8.80
CA ASN A 15 28.38 32.12 7.86
C ASN A 15 29.06 31.23 6.80
N GLN A 16 28.53 30.03 6.53
CA GLN A 16 28.96 29.26 5.38
C GLN A 16 28.66 30.04 4.09
N LEU A 17 29.66 30.17 3.22
CA LEU A 17 29.46 30.63 1.85
C LEU A 17 28.93 29.42 1.06
N LEU A 18 27.78 29.57 0.42
CA LEU A 18 27.16 28.50 -0.36
C LEU A 18 27.61 28.59 -1.82
N GLU A 19 28.01 27.45 -2.38
CA GLU A 19 28.39 27.28 -3.77
C GLU A 19 27.31 26.48 -4.53
N ALA A 20 27.41 26.40 -5.87
CA ALA A 20 26.42 25.68 -6.67
C ALA A 20 26.39 24.19 -6.31
N GLU A 21 27.56 23.64 -5.98
CA GLU A 21 27.80 22.27 -5.57
C GLU A 21 27.04 21.91 -4.28
N ASP A 22 26.90 22.85 -3.34
CA ASP A 22 26.13 22.65 -2.11
C ASP A 22 24.64 22.41 -2.42
N PHE A 23 24.08 23.18 -3.36
CA PHE A 23 22.68 23.04 -3.77
C PHE A 23 22.45 21.80 -4.64
N ILE A 24 23.43 21.40 -5.44
CA ILE A 24 23.37 20.13 -6.18
C ILE A 24 23.35 18.97 -5.20
N LEU A 25 24.22 18.97 -4.19
CA LEU A 25 24.27 17.94 -3.17
C LEU A 25 22.97 17.86 -2.37
N GLU A 26 22.36 18.98 -2.03
CA GLU A 26 21.06 19.02 -1.36
C GLU A 26 19.93 18.45 -2.25
N GLN A 27 19.91 18.78 -3.54
CA GLN A 27 18.94 18.23 -4.50
C GLN A 27 19.12 16.72 -4.66
N ASP A 28 20.37 16.27 -4.81
CA ASP A 28 20.71 14.86 -4.94
C ASP A 28 20.30 14.07 -3.70
N TYR A 29 20.52 14.63 -2.50
CA TYR A 29 20.06 14.03 -1.24
C TYR A 29 18.55 13.78 -1.24
N HIS A 30 17.74 14.79 -1.59
CA HIS A 30 16.28 14.64 -1.62
C HIS A 30 15.81 13.67 -2.69
N ARG A 31 16.47 13.69 -3.86
CA ARG A 31 16.16 12.80 -4.97
C ARG A 31 16.45 11.34 -4.62
N GLN A 32 17.64 11.06 -4.06
CA GLN A 32 18.02 9.73 -3.59
C GLN A 32 17.10 9.22 -2.47
N MET A 33 16.77 10.06 -1.49
CA MET A 33 15.83 9.66 -0.43
C MET A 33 14.45 9.28 -0.98
N ARG A 34 13.97 9.99 -2.01
CA ARG A 34 12.69 9.64 -2.67
C ARG A 34 12.79 8.34 -3.46
N TYR A 35 13.87 8.14 -4.22
CA TYR A 35 14.08 6.89 -4.95
C TYR A 35 14.17 5.70 -4.00
N LEU A 36 14.90 5.82 -2.89
CA LEU A 36 14.98 4.79 -1.86
C LEU A 36 13.60 4.50 -1.24
N HIS A 37 12.83 5.55 -0.90
CA HIS A 37 11.46 5.38 -0.41
C HIS A 37 10.61 4.59 -1.42
N ASN A 38 10.67 4.96 -2.69
CA ASN A 38 9.88 4.33 -3.74
C ASN A 38 10.31 2.89 -4.00
N GLN A 39 11.61 2.62 -4.10
CA GLN A 39 12.14 1.26 -4.28
C GLN A 39 11.72 0.29 -3.17
N HIS A 40 11.66 0.76 -1.92
CA HIS A 40 11.41 -0.11 -0.77
C HIS A 40 9.92 -0.24 -0.42
N LEU A 41 9.11 0.76 -0.75
CA LEU A 41 7.68 0.78 -0.41
C LEU A 41 6.78 0.53 -1.62
N HIS A 42 7.30 0.60 -2.84
CA HIS A 42 6.54 0.36 -4.06
C HIS A 42 7.17 -0.72 -4.93
N THR A 43 6.33 -1.53 -5.56
CA THR A 43 6.78 -2.35 -6.68
C THR A 43 6.88 -1.50 -7.94
N PRO A 44 7.83 -1.79 -8.85
CA PRO A 44 7.88 -1.16 -10.17
C PRO A 44 6.57 -1.39 -10.91
N GLY A 45 6.12 -0.39 -11.66
CA GLY A 45 4.86 -0.49 -12.37
C GLY A 45 4.10 0.82 -12.58
N ILE A 46 2.95 0.69 -13.25
CA ILE A 46 2.01 1.79 -13.48
C ILE A 46 1.25 2.08 -12.19
N LEU A 47 1.24 3.35 -11.77
CA LEU A 47 0.45 3.87 -10.66
C LEU A 47 -0.99 4.15 -11.11
N TRP A 48 -1.12 4.97 -12.15
CA TRP A 48 -2.39 5.34 -12.78
C TRP A 48 -2.17 5.80 -14.22
N GLY A 49 -3.23 5.78 -15.03
CA GLY A 49 -3.17 6.23 -16.42
C GLY A 49 -2.42 5.25 -17.33
N PHE A 50 -1.84 5.75 -18.43
CA PHE A 50 -1.19 4.94 -19.50
C PHE A 50 -2.08 3.80 -20.05
N ASP A 51 -3.39 3.92 -19.84
CA ASP A 51 -4.43 2.95 -20.15
C ASP A 51 -4.87 2.98 -21.62
N LYS A 52 -4.38 3.95 -22.40
CA LYS A 52 -4.71 4.13 -23.80
C LYS A 52 -3.43 4.33 -24.60
N VAL A 53 -3.18 3.40 -25.51
CA VAL A 53 -2.14 3.49 -26.54
C VAL A 53 -2.84 3.42 -27.89
N ASN A 54 -2.61 4.42 -28.73
CA ASN A 54 -3.13 4.46 -30.10
C ASN A 54 -1.99 4.66 -31.11
N VAL A 55 -2.13 4.08 -32.29
CA VAL A 55 -1.21 4.30 -33.41
C VAL A 55 -2.00 4.98 -34.52
N GLU A 56 -1.62 6.21 -34.85
CA GLU A 56 -2.20 6.95 -35.95
C GLU A 56 -1.74 6.39 -37.31
N LYS A 57 -2.42 6.77 -38.40
CA LYS A 57 -2.19 6.22 -39.76
C LYS A 57 -0.78 6.46 -40.30
N ASP A 58 -0.08 7.49 -39.79
CA ASP A 58 1.28 7.84 -40.17
C ASP A 58 2.35 7.13 -39.32
N GLY A 59 1.93 6.25 -38.39
CA GLY A 59 2.79 5.52 -37.46
C GLY A 59 3.13 6.30 -36.20
N LYS A 60 2.50 7.46 -35.96
CA LYS A 60 2.65 8.20 -34.71
C LYS A 60 1.94 7.47 -33.58
N ILE A 61 2.65 7.25 -32.49
CA ILE A 61 2.12 6.60 -31.29
C ILE A 61 1.69 7.67 -30.29
N VAL A 62 0.47 7.53 -29.77
CA VAL A 62 -0.13 8.42 -28.78
C VAL A 62 -0.46 7.62 -27.53
N VAL A 63 0.01 8.10 -26.38
CA VAL A 63 -0.21 7.47 -25.07
C VAL A 63 -0.95 8.44 -24.16
N SER A 64 -1.92 7.94 -23.38
CA SER A 64 -2.62 8.74 -22.36
C SER A 64 -1.68 9.20 -21.24
N ALA A 65 -2.06 10.29 -20.58
CA ALA A 65 -1.44 10.75 -19.34
C ALA A 65 -1.40 9.63 -18.28
N GLY A 66 -0.40 9.67 -17.42
CA GLY A 66 -0.22 8.66 -16.38
C GLY A 66 1.01 8.88 -15.52
N ALA A 67 1.16 8.01 -14.52
CA ALA A 67 2.34 7.92 -13.69
C ALA A 67 2.77 6.47 -13.45
N ALA A 68 4.07 6.26 -13.26
CA ALA A 68 4.66 4.95 -12.99
C ALA A 68 5.92 5.07 -12.12
N TYR A 69 6.36 3.95 -11.53
CA TYR A 69 7.68 3.78 -10.92
C TYR A 69 8.48 2.75 -11.69
N ASP A 70 9.75 3.02 -11.97
CA ASP A 70 10.64 2.00 -12.51
C ASP A 70 11.31 1.16 -11.41
N ALA A 71 12.16 0.22 -11.82
CA ALA A 71 12.90 -0.68 -10.92
C ALA A 71 13.87 0.04 -9.99
N ASP A 72 14.28 1.25 -10.37
CA ASP A 72 15.18 2.09 -9.60
C ASP A 72 14.42 3.13 -8.75
N GLY A 73 13.08 3.04 -8.68
CA GLY A 73 12.23 3.93 -7.88
C GLY A 73 12.09 5.33 -8.45
N HIS A 74 12.50 5.55 -9.70
CA HIS A 74 12.28 6.81 -10.38
C HIS A 74 10.79 7.02 -10.65
N GLU A 75 10.32 8.25 -10.41
CA GLU A 75 8.94 8.64 -10.68
C GLU A 75 8.81 9.08 -12.14
N ILE A 76 8.01 8.36 -12.90
CA ILE A 76 7.73 8.69 -14.29
C ILE A 76 6.37 9.37 -14.34
N VAL A 77 6.31 10.63 -14.79
CA VAL A 77 5.06 11.41 -14.87
C VAL A 77 4.84 11.95 -16.28
N TRP A 78 3.68 11.63 -16.84
CA TRP A 78 3.19 12.15 -18.13
C TRP A 78 1.88 12.91 -17.91
N ALA A 79 1.93 14.24 -17.92
CA ALA A 79 0.77 15.09 -17.62
C ALA A 79 -0.14 15.32 -18.85
N GLU A 80 -1.43 15.49 -18.59
CA GLU A 80 -2.43 15.82 -19.61
C GLU A 80 -2.20 17.22 -20.21
N GLY A 81 -2.60 17.42 -21.47
CA GLY A 81 -2.45 18.72 -22.17
C GLY A 81 -1.05 18.99 -22.72
N VAL A 82 -0.08 18.11 -22.45
CA VAL A 82 1.25 18.14 -23.05
C VAL A 82 1.19 17.38 -24.38
N ALA A 83 0.72 18.04 -25.46
CA ALA A 83 0.69 17.45 -26.79
C ALA A 83 2.13 17.23 -27.29
N ARG A 84 2.67 16.03 -27.14
CA ARG A 84 4.02 15.67 -27.56
C ARG A 84 4.03 14.33 -28.29
N GLU A 85 4.84 14.28 -29.35
CA GLU A 85 5.16 13.04 -30.06
C GLU A 85 5.81 12.09 -29.03
N CYS A 86 5.15 10.97 -28.72
CA CYS A 86 5.55 10.14 -27.59
C CYS A 86 6.82 9.35 -27.91
N VAL A 87 7.11 9.04 -29.18
CA VAL A 87 8.23 8.18 -29.56
C VAL A 87 9.21 8.99 -30.42
N LYS A 88 10.48 9.09 -29.96
CA LYS A 88 11.57 9.77 -30.69
C LYS A 88 11.91 9.07 -32.01
N GLU A 89 11.55 7.80 -32.15
CA GLU A 89 11.77 6.99 -33.35
C GLU A 89 10.42 6.73 -34.03
N LYS A 90 10.23 7.28 -35.23
CA LYS A 90 9.13 6.79 -36.07
C LYS A 90 9.47 5.38 -36.49
N TRP A 91 8.52 4.45 -36.45
CA TRP A 91 8.70 3.10 -37.02
C TRP A 91 9.24 3.16 -38.46
N ASN A 92 8.90 4.23 -39.18
CA ASN A 92 9.35 4.51 -40.54
C ASN A 92 10.81 5.00 -40.66
N GLU A 93 11.42 5.49 -39.58
CA GLU A 93 12.83 5.91 -39.54
C GLU A 93 13.77 4.73 -39.21
N LEU A 94 13.26 3.70 -38.55
CA LEU A 94 13.98 2.45 -38.25
C LEU A 94 14.29 1.62 -39.52
N TYR A 95 13.60 1.86 -40.63
CA TYR A 95 13.74 1.10 -41.86
C TYR A 95 13.80 2.00 -43.09
N VAL A 96 14.96 2.02 -43.75
CA VAL A 96 15.12 2.57 -45.11
C VAL A 96 14.82 1.45 -46.11
N GLY A 97 13.55 1.20 -46.45
CA GLY A 97 13.15 0.20 -47.46
C GLY A 97 11.80 -0.49 -47.19
N THR A 98 11.49 -1.51 -47.97
CA THR A 98 10.28 -2.34 -47.83
C THR A 98 10.46 -3.32 -46.67
N ILE A 99 9.60 -3.25 -45.63
CA ILE A 99 9.61 -4.24 -44.55
C ILE A 99 8.95 -5.53 -45.07
N PRO A 100 9.67 -6.67 -45.16
CA PRO A 100 9.16 -7.86 -45.86
C PRO A 100 8.13 -8.68 -45.08
N LYS A 101 7.85 -8.36 -43.82
CA LYS A 101 7.03 -9.16 -42.91
C LYS A 101 6.39 -8.31 -41.82
N ASP A 102 5.33 -8.83 -41.22
CA ASP A 102 4.75 -8.25 -40.01
C ASP A 102 5.80 -8.21 -38.89
N GLU A 103 5.83 -7.11 -38.15
CA GLU A 103 6.78 -6.86 -37.05
C GLU A 103 6.01 -6.43 -35.81
N THR A 104 6.25 -7.12 -34.69
CA THR A 104 5.71 -6.76 -33.38
C THR A 104 6.84 -6.26 -32.49
N ARG A 105 6.59 -5.15 -31.79
CA ARG A 105 7.51 -4.57 -30.79
C ARG A 105 6.77 -4.21 -29.50
N SER A 106 7.52 -4.18 -28.40
CA SER A 106 7.03 -3.67 -27.13
C SER A 106 7.22 -2.16 -27.07
N LEU A 107 6.14 -1.42 -26.79
CA LEU A 107 6.23 -0.02 -26.37
C LEU A 107 6.54 0.00 -24.88
N THR A 108 7.72 0.50 -24.53
CA THR A 108 8.20 0.63 -23.16
C THR A 108 8.26 2.09 -22.75
N ILE A 109 8.11 2.35 -21.45
CA ILE A 109 8.32 3.65 -20.84
C ILE A 109 9.46 3.57 -19.83
N HIS A 110 10.30 4.60 -19.87
CA HIS A 110 11.53 4.73 -19.08
C HIS A 110 11.59 6.10 -18.45
N TRP A 111 12.20 6.20 -17.28
CA TRP A 111 12.60 7.49 -16.74
C TRP A 111 13.75 8.07 -17.58
N HIS A 112 13.68 9.36 -17.88
CA HIS A 112 14.73 10.07 -18.59
C HIS A 112 14.87 11.49 -18.06
N GLU A 113 16.11 11.89 -17.82
CA GLU A 113 16.47 13.25 -17.47
C GLU A 113 17.19 13.90 -18.65
N GLU A 114 16.82 15.14 -18.95
CA GLU A 114 17.57 15.96 -19.89
C GLU A 114 17.73 17.40 -19.40
N LYS A 115 18.81 18.05 -19.84
CA LYS A 115 19.00 19.48 -19.63
C LYS A 115 18.07 20.27 -20.53
N VAL A 116 17.45 21.31 -19.97
CA VAL A 116 16.57 22.24 -20.69
C VAL A 116 16.89 23.69 -20.33
N THR A 117 16.56 24.59 -21.23
CA THR A 117 16.56 26.04 -20.99
C THR A 117 15.48 26.43 -19.97
N LYS A 118 15.51 27.68 -19.48
CA LYS A 118 14.48 28.21 -18.57
C LYS A 118 13.06 28.04 -19.10
N ASP A 119 12.90 28.14 -20.42
CA ASP A 119 11.61 28.04 -21.11
C ASP A 119 11.25 26.60 -21.51
N GLY A 120 12.06 25.61 -21.12
CA GLY A 120 11.80 24.18 -21.36
C GLY A 120 12.23 23.67 -22.74
N ASN A 121 12.96 24.47 -23.52
CA ASN A 121 13.51 24.07 -24.82
C ASN A 121 14.88 23.39 -24.69
N GLN A 122 15.25 22.59 -25.69
CA GLN A 122 16.56 21.93 -25.75
C GLN A 122 17.68 22.99 -25.82
N PRO A 123 18.77 22.85 -25.03
CA PRO A 123 19.90 23.77 -25.05
C PRO A 123 20.55 23.83 -26.43
N SER A 124 20.99 25.01 -26.88
CA SER A 124 21.90 25.08 -28.02
C SER A 124 23.32 24.68 -27.57
N ILE A 125 24.17 24.24 -28.50
CA ILE A 125 25.57 23.84 -28.21
C ILE A 125 26.38 24.98 -27.55
N LYS A 126 25.93 26.24 -27.69
CA LYS A 126 26.58 27.41 -27.08
C LYS A 126 26.05 27.77 -25.69
N ASP A 127 25.01 27.09 -25.21
CA ASP A 127 24.43 27.32 -23.89
C ASP A 127 25.07 26.39 -22.86
N GLU A 128 26.35 26.65 -22.55
CA GLU A 128 27.09 25.93 -21.50
C GLU A 128 26.47 26.12 -20.09
N GLU A 129 25.58 27.11 -19.94
CA GLU A 129 24.90 27.47 -18.69
C GLU A 129 23.39 27.21 -18.75
N THR A 130 22.96 25.98 -19.08
CA THR A 130 21.53 25.62 -18.92
C THR A 130 21.25 25.08 -17.50
N PRO A 131 20.42 25.77 -16.68
CA PRO A 131 20.36 25.50 -15.24
C PRO A 131 19.27 24.52 -14.81
N ARG A 132 18.57 23.87 -15.75
CA ARG A 132 17.40 23.04 -15.42
C ARG A 132 17.51 21.64 -15.98
N TYR A 133 17.14 20.68 -15.15
CA TYR A 133 16.86 19.32 -15.55
C TYR A 133 15.35 19.14 -15.67
N LEU A 134 14.93 18.45 -16.72
CA LEU A 134 13.57 18.02 -16.92
C LEU A 134 13.55 16.49 -16.83
N GLU A 135 12.96 16.00 -15.75
CA GLU A 135 12.60 14.59 -15.61
C GLU A 135 11.31 14.32 -16.39
N ARG A 136 11.32 13.31 -17.25
CA ARG A 136 10.16 12.95 -18.09
C ARG A 136 10.25 11.51 -18.59
N PRO A 137 9.14 10.93 -19.04
CA PRO A 137 9.20 9.66 -19.73
C PRO A 137 9.94 9.74 -21.05
N ALA A 138 10.76 8.73 -21.32
CA ALA A 138 11.16 8.34 -22.65
C ALA A 138 10.36 7.09 -23.07
N PHE A 139 9.75 7.13 -24.24
CA PHE A 139 9.08 5.96 -24.80
C PHE A 139 9.96 5.34 -25.90
N MET A 140 10.09 4.03 -25.87
CA MET A 140 10.94 3.28 -26.79
C MET A 140 10.17 2.12 -27.43
N LEU A 141 10.55 1.77 -28.66
CA LEU A 141 10.05 0.60 -29.38
C LEU A 141 11.11 -0.49 -29.36
N GLU A 142 10.95 -1.43 -28.46
CA GLU A 142 11.92 -2.49 -28.20
C GLU A 142 11.48 -3.83 -28.79
N GLU A 143 12.45 -4.74 -28.91
CA GLU A 143 12.15 -6.13 -29.18
C GLU A 143 11.21 -6.71 -28.11
N VAL A 144 10.29 -7.58 -28.53
CA VAL A 144 9.32 -8.20 -27.63
C VAL A 144 10.06 -8.96 -26.52
N ASN A 145 9.58 -8.81 -25.28
CA ASN A 145 10.17 -9.39 -24.05
C ASN A 145 11.56 -8.86 -23.67
N LYS A 146 11.99 -7.73 -24.25
CA LYS A 146 13.12 -7.00 -23.71
C LYS A 146 12.64 -6.15 -22.52
N GLU A 147 12.91 -6.61 -21.31
CA GLU A 147 12.49 -5.95 -20.07
C GLU A 147 13.49 -4.85 -19.67
N THR A 148 13.69 -3.85 -20.53
CA THR A 148 14.53 -2.70 -20.13
C THR A 148 13.74 -1.58 -19.48
N GLY A 149 12.40 -1.59 -19.60
CA GLY A 149 11.50 -0.63 -18.97
C GLY A 149 10.10 -1.20 -18.82
N ILE A 150 9.14 -0.35 -18.41
CA ILE A 150 7.76 -0.78 -18.13
C ILE A 150 7.01 -0.96 -19.45
N ILE A 151 6.50 -2.16 -19.71
CA ILE A 151 5.81 -2.49 -20.96
C ILE A 151 4.36 -1.96 -20.92
N LEU A 152 4.04 -1.03 -21.82
CA LEU A 152 2.70 -0.44 -21.94
C LEU A 152 1.82 -1.22 -22.92
N ALA A 153 2.36 -1.59 -24.08
CA ALA A 153 1.60 -2.27 -25.14
C ALA A 153 2.53 -3.03 -26.08
N GLN A 154 1.97 -4.01 -26.80
CA GLN A 154 2.57 -4.56 -28.00
C GLN A 154 1.94 -3.91 -29.22
N ILE A 155 2.78 -3.41 -30.11
CA ILE A 155 2.37 -2.78 -31.37
C ILE A 155 2.81 -3.68 -32.51
N THR A 156 1.90 -4.00 -33.42
CA THR A 156 2.19 -4.78 -34.62
C THR A 156 2.03 -3.90 -35.86
N ARG A 157 3.09 -3.76 -36.63
CA ARG A 157 3.06 -3.20 -37.97
C ARG A 157 2.99 -4.33 -38.99
N LYS A 158 2.02 -4.28 -39.89
CA LYS A 158 1.86 -5.24 -40.98
C LYS A 158 2.81 -4.95 -42.14
N ALA A 159 3.08 -5.98 -42.94
CA ALA A 159 3.92 -5.87 -44.13
C ALA A 159 3.41 -4.85 -45.17
N ASP A 160 2.10 -4.57 -45.19
CA ASP A 160 1.49 -3.55 -46.05
C ASP A 160 1.65 -2.11 -45.52
N GLY A 161 2.30 -1.95 -44.36
CA GLY A 161 2.54 -0.67 -43.70
C GLY A 161 1.43 -0.21 -42.76
N THR A 162 0.31 -0.95 -42.67
CA THR A 162 -0.76 -0.66 -41.71
C THR A 162 -0.43 -1.16 -40.30
N PHE A 163 -1.14 -0.66 -39.29
CA PHE A 163 -0.96 -1.06 -37.90
C PHE A 163 -2.19 -1.83 -37.41
N GLU A 164 -1.96 -2.86 -36.61
CA GLU A 164 -3.02 -3.47 -35.80
C GLU A 164 -3.32 -2.60 -34.58
N ASP A 165 -4.54 -2.74 -34.04
CA ASP A 165 -4.89 -2.13 -32.77
C ASP A 165 -3.86 -2.57 -31.70
N PRO A 166 -3.24 -1.62 -30.96
CA PRO A 166 -2.25 -1.95 -29.95
C PRO A 166 -2.83 -2.93 -28.94
N LYS A 167 -2.10 -4.03 -28.73
CA LYS A 167 -2.41 -4.96 -27.64
C LYS A 167 -1.88 -4.35 -26.36
N ILE A 168 -2.71 -3.53 -25.72
CA ILE A 168 -2.41 -2.96 -24.41
C ILE A 168 -2.06 -4.11 -23.50
N ASN A 169 -0.94 -3.99 -22.78
CA ASN A 169 -0.59 -4.99 -21.79
C ASN A 169 -1.75 -5.06 -20.79
N PRO A 170 -2.53 -6.15 -20.73
CA PRO A 170 -3.75 -6.20 -19.92
C PRO A 170 -3.42 -6.21 -18.42
N LYS A 171 -2.14 -6.43 -18.08
CA LYS A 171 -1.57 -6.48 -16.75
C LYS A 171 -0.21 -5.77 -16.80
N PRO A 172 -0.18 -4.44 -17.02
CA PRO A 172 1.06 -3.74 -16.71
C PRO A 172 1.32 -3.96 -15.22
N ASP A 173 2.56 -4.29 -14.85
CA ASP A 173 2.92 -4.40 -13.43
C ASP A 173 2.34 -3.18 -12.74
N LYS A 174 1.40 -3.36 -11.82
CA LYS A 174 0.82 -2.25 -11.09
C LYS A 174 1.76 -1.95 -9.94
N ALA A 175 2.05 -0.68 -9.73
CA ALA A 175 2.77 -0.28 -8.53
C ALA A 175 1.88 -0.59 -7.32
N GLY A 176 2.29 -1.56 -6.51
CA GLY A 176 1.67 -1.95 -5.26
C GLY A 176 2.48 -1.46 -4.07
N ALA A 177 1.85 -1.31 -2.91
CA ALA A 177 2.57 -1.06 -1.67
C ALA A 177 3.22 -2.36 -1.17
N VAL A 178 4.51 -2.32 -0.85
CA VAL A 178 5.22 -3.44 -0.21
C VAL A 178 4.82 -3.47 1.26
N ILE A 179 3.93 -4.39 1.63
CA ILE A 179 3.56 -4.64 3.02
C ILE A 179 4.59 -5.61 3.61
N SER A 180 5.65 -5.06 4.22
CA SER A 180 6.64 -5.69 5.10
C SER A 180 7.24 -7.04 4.65
N SER A 181 8.57 -7.09 4.52
CA SER A 181 9.31 -8.35 4.64
C SER A 181 8.98 -9.01 5.99
N LEU A 182 8.33 -10.17 5.97
CA LEU A 182 8.20 -11.01 7.16
C LEU A 182 9.59 -11.58 7.46
N ASP A 183 10.23 -11.10 8.53
CA ASP A 183 11.48 -11.68 9.02
C ASP A 183 11.17 -13.04 9.69
N LEU A 184 11.05 -14.07 8.86
CA LEU A 184 11.05 -15.46 9.28
C LEU A 184 12.51 -15.90 9.29
N GLY A 185 13.17 -15.74 10.43
CA GLY A 185 14.60 -16.04 10.59
C GLY A 185 15.06 -17.30 9.84
N ASN A 186 16.23 -17.17 9.19
CA ASN A 186 16.89 -18.14 8.32
C ASN A 186 16.20 -18.45 6.98
N ILE A 187 15.45 -17.49 6.42
CA ILE A 187 15.00 -17.52 5.03
C ILE A 187 15.51 -16.25 4.34
N ASP A 188 16.45 -16.40 3.40
CA ASP A 188 17.18 -15.26 2.82
C ASP A 188 16.33 -14.37 1.90
N GLN A 189 15.13 -14.78 1.47
CA GLN A 189 14.16 -13.91 0.80
C GLN A 189 12.78 -14.58 0.64
N VAL A 190 11.70 -13.83 0.90
CA VAL A 190 10.33 -14.20 0.53
C VAL A 190 9.77 -13.09 -0.36
N ILE A 191 9.59 -13.39 -1.66
CA ILE A 191 8.93 -12.47 -2.60
C ILE A 191 7.47 -12.89 -2.71
N VAL A 192 6.55 -12.07 -2.20
CA VAL A 192 5.11 -12.25 -2.38
C VAL A 192 4.65 -11.27 -3.45
N GLY A 193 4.46 -11.78 -4.68
CA GLY A 193 3.80 -11.02 -5.74
C GLY A 193 2.29 -11.03 -5.55
N THR A 194 1.65 -9.87 -5.58
CA THR A 194 0.18 -9.75 -5.60
C THR A 194 -0.33 -9.62 -7.03
N GLU A 195 -0.60 -10.74 -7.69
CA GLU A 195 -1.64 -10.85 -8.73
C GLU A 195 -2.13 -12.30 -8.80
N GLU A 196 -3.35 -12.50 -9.32
CA GLU A 196 -4.16 -13.74 -9.40
C GLU A 196 -3.52 -14.95 -10.12
N THR A 197 -2.20 -14.98 -10.30
CA THR A 197 -1.49 -16.09 -10.97
C THR A 197 -0.10 -16.33 -10.39
N VAL A 198 0.07 -16.38 -9.06
CA VAL A 198 1.26 -17.03 -8.49
C VAL A 198 1.09 -18.55 -8.63
N ARG A 199 1.76 -19.15 -9.63
CA ARG A 199 1.77 -20.61 -9.85
C ARG A 199 2.93 -21.35 -9.19
N SER A 200 3.82 -20.67 -8.48
CA SER A 200 4.86 -21.34 -7.68
C SER A 200 5.52 -20.38 -6.72
N ILE A 201 5.76 -20.84 -5.50
CA ILE A 201 6.70 -20.23 -4.55
C ILE A 201 7.99 -21.04 -4.67
N LEU A 202 9.09 -20.39 -5.04
CA LEU A 202 10.40 -21.04 -5.04
C LEU A 202 11.06 -20.76 -3.68
N VAL A 203 11.32 -21.80 -2.90
CA VAL A 203 12.09 -21.67 -1.66
C VAL A 203 13.44 -22.32 -1.89
N ALA A 204 14.51 -21.55 -1.75
CA ALA A 204 15.87 -22.06 -1.72
C ALA A 204 16.33 -22.17 -0.26
N ASN A 205 16.92 -23.30 0.10
CA ASN A 205 17.68 -23.45 1.34
C ASN A 205 19.12 -22.93 1.13
N HIS A 206 19.84 -22.66 2.21
CA HIS A 206 21.26 -22.28 2.34
C HIS A 206 22.23 -23.10 1.46
N ASP A 207 21.86 -24.31 1.04
CA ASP A 207 22.66 -25.16 0.15
C ASP A 207 22.32 -25.02 -1.36
N ASN A 208 21.57 -23.98 -1.78
CA ASN A 208 21.12 -23.75 -3.16
C ASN A 208 20.28 -24.89 -3.77
N LYS A 209 19.74 -25.80 -2.95
CA LYS A 209 18.81 -26.84 -3.42
C LYS A 209 17.41 -26.25 -3.54
N LYS A 210 16.86 -26.31 -4.77
CA LYS A 210 15.54 -25.77 -5.11
C LYS A 210 14.44 -26.71 -4.63
N ILE A 211 13.63 -26.27 -3.66
CA ILE A 211 12.38 -26.94 -3.32
C ILE A 211 11.26 -26.16 -4.01
N GLY A 212 10.60 -26.79 -4.98
CA GLY A 212 9.47 -26.19 -5.68
C GLY A 212 8.19 -26.35 -4.87
N LEU A 213 7.60 -25.26 -4.40
CA LEU A 213 6.24 -25.28 -3.86
C LEU A 213 5.28 -24.86 -4.96
N LYS A 214 4.40 -25.78 -5.38
CA LYS A 214 3.36 -25.50 -6.37
C LYS A 214 2.03 -25.31 -5.64
N VAL A 215 1.43 -24.14 -5.79
CA VAL A 215 0.08 -23.84 -5.32
C VAL A 215 -0.84 -23.93 -6.53
N GLU A 216 -1.77 -24.88 -6.52
CA GLU A 216 -2.83 -24.96 -7.55
C GLU A 216 -4.14 -24.42 -6.98
N VAL A 217 -4.77 -23.55 -7.77
CA VAL A 217 -6.11 -23.02 -7.52
C VAL A 217 -7.08 -23.84 -8.37
N ASN A 218 -8.02 -24.54 -7.75
CA ASN A 218 -9.10 -25.18 -8.50
C ASN A 218 -10.24 -24.18 -8.79
N GLU A 219 -11.15 -24.54 -9.71
CA GLU A 219 -12.29 -23.71 -10.15
C GLU A 219 -13.26 -23.27 -9.02
N LYS A 220 -13.07 -23.75 -7.79
CA LYS A 220 -13.88 -23.44 -6.61
C LYS A 220 -13.11 -22.65 -5.54
N ASN A 221 -11.97 -22.04 -5.87
CA ASN A 221 -11.14 -21.25 -4.94
C ASN A 221 -10.69 -22.00 -3.67
N HIS A 222 -10.53 -23.32 -3.74
CA HIS A 222 -9.90 -24.09 -2.67
C HIS A 222 -8.37 -24.08 -2.87
N TYR A 223 -7.63 -23.67 -1.85
CA TYR A 223 -6.16 -23.67 -1.86
C TYR A 223 -5.63 -25.03 -1.40
N GLY A 224 -4.92 -25.74 -2.28
CA GLY A 224 -4.17 -26.94 -1.92
C GLY A 224 -2.66 -26.65 -1.97
N LEU A 225 -1.94 -26.95 -0.89
CA LEU A 225 -0.48 -26.93 -0.89
C LEU A 225 0.02 -28.31 -1.32
N MET A 226 0.61 -28.42 -2.52
CA MET A 226 1.22 -29.66 -2.99
C MET A 226 2.74 -29.49 -2.96
N ILE A 227 3.41 -30.21 -2.06
CA ILE A 227 4.86 -30.30 -2.04
C ILE A 227 5.23 -31.39 -3.06
N THR A 228 5.90 -31.03 -4.15
CA THR A 228 6.37 -31.99 -5.15
C THR A 228 7.89 -32.05 -5.12
N GLY A 229 8.43 -33.25 -4.98
CA GLY A 229 9.86 -33.49 -4.86
C GLY A 229 10.14 -34.96 -4.60
N ASN A 230 11.40 -35.37 -4.68
CA ASN A 230 11.79 -36.74 -4.32
C ASN A 230 11.51 -36.95 -2.82
N THR A 231 10.76 -38.01 -2.49
CA THR A 231 10.31 -38.34 -1.13
C THR A 231 11.47 -38.37 -0.13
N ASP A 232 12.65 -38.80 -0.55
CA ASP A 232 13.83 -38.89 0.31
C ASP A 232 14.48 -37.52 0.59
N GLU A 233 14.38 -36.55 -0.33
CA GLU A 233 14.85 -35.17 -0.10
C GLU A 233 13.92 -34.38 0.83
N ILE A 234 12.61 -34.61 0.70
CA ILE A 234 11.60 -33.99 1.57
C ILE A 234 11.75 -34.53 3.00
N LEU A 235 11.96 -35.83 3.16
CA LEU A 235 12.17 -36.47 4.47
C LEU A 235 13.47 -36.04 5.15
N ASN A 236 14.54 -35.81 4.40
CA ASN A 236 15.82 -35.39 4.97
C ASN A 236 15.85 -33.90 5.37
N THR A 237 15.13 -33.04 4.63
CA THR A 237 15.00 -31.61 4.99
C THR A 237 14.20 -31.42 6.29
N ILE A 238 13.22 -32.28 6.57
CA ILE A 238 12.42 -32.26 7.81
C ILE A 238 13.20 -32.82 9.01
N ARG A 239 14.33 -33.53 8.80
CA ARG A 239 15.10 -34.23 9.84
C ARG A 239 16.22 -33.40 10.50
N GLY A 240 16.30 -32.11 10.24
CA GLY A 240 17.19 -31.19 10.98
C GLY A 240 16.73 -30.97 12.42
N GLU A 241 17.19 -31.84 13.32
CA GLU A 241 17.29 -31.71 14.78
C GLU A 241 16.26 -30.83 15.53
N THR A 242 15.04 -31.35 15.69
CA THR A 242 14.37 -31.52 17.00
C THR A 242 13.08 -32.31 16.79
N SER A 243 12.93 -33.40 17.55
CA SER A 243 11.83 -34.36 17.41
C SER A 243 10.47 -33.77 17.79
N PHE A 244 9.57 -33.62 16.80
CA PHE A 244 8.12 -33.54 17.03
C PHE A 244 7.41 -34.64 16.24
N ILE A 245 7.08 -35.75 16.90
CA ILE A 245 6.13 -36.73 16.36
C ILE A 245 4.72 -36.20 16.65
N GLY A 246 4.25 -35.31 15.79
CA GLY A 246 2.87 -34.86 15.75
C GLY A 246 2.22 -35.35 14.46
N LYS A 247 1.09 -36.03 14.56
CA LYS A 247 0.21 -36.29 13.41
C LYS A 247 -0.15 -34.93 12.81
N LEU A 248 0.28 -34.64 11.57
CA LEU A 248 -0.18 -33.46 10.84
C LEU A 248 -1.66 -33.69 10.50
N ASP A 249 -2.52 -33.11 11.31
CA ASP A 249 -3.96 -33.12 11.11
C ASP A 249 -4.33 -32.06 10.08
N PHE A 250 -4.55 -32.50 8.83
CA PHE A 250 -5.01 -31.65 7.73
C PHE A 250 -6.45 -31.13 7.91
N SER A 251 -7.11 -31.41 9.03
CA SER A 251 -8.33 -30.66 9.41
C SER A 251 -8.04 -29.21 9.80
N LYS A 252 -6.76 -28.84 10.01
CA LYS A 252 -6.30 -27.47 10.27
C LYS A 252 -5.64 -26.82 9.05
N VAL A 253 -6.19 -27.02 7.84
CA VAL A 253 -5.86 -26.13 6.72
C VAL A 253 -6.27 -24.73 7.15
N VAL A 254 -5.26 -23.88 7.39
CA VAL A 254 -5.49 -22.52 7.84
C VAL A 254 -6.23 -21.78 6.74
N ASN A 255 -7.50 -21.50 6.99
CA ASN A 255 -8.33 -20.79 6.04
C ASN A 255 -7.78 -19.36 5.92
N ILE A 256 -7.30 -18.98 4.74
CA ILE A 256 -6.77 -17.62 4.48
C ILE A 256 -7.81 -16.55 4.84
N THR A 257 -9.10 -16.87 4.72
CA THR A 257 -10.20 -16.01 5.18
C THR A 257 -10.16 -15.81 6.70
N GLU A 258 -9.84 -16.85 7.46
CA GLU A 258 -9.70 -16.82 8.91
C GLU A 258 -8.46 -16.03 9.35
N ILE A 259 -7.36 -16.10 8.59
CA ILE A 259 -6.18 -15.22 8.80
C ILE A 259 -6.53 -13.77 8.47
N LYS A 260 -7.15 -13.48 7.31
CA LYS A 260 -7.53 -12.11 6.91
C LYS A 260 -8.49 -11.48 7.91
N ASN A 261 -9.42 -12.27 8.46
CA ASN A 261 -10.32 -11.84 9.53
C ASN A 261 -9.58 -11.66 10.87
N LYS A 262 -8.59 -12.50 11.18
CA LYS A 262 -7.74 -12.36 12.38
C LYS A 262 -6.78 -11.17 12.31
N LEU A 263 -6.32 -10.79 11.11
CA LEU A 263 -5.38 -9.69 10.86
C LEU A 263 -6.07 -8.37 10.45
N GLY A 264 -7.40 -8.31 10.35
CA GLY A 264 -8.12 -7.10 9.94
C GLY A 264 -7.93 -6.69 8.46
N ILE A 265 -7.43 -7.57 7.60
CA ILE A 265 -7.02 -7.23 6.22
C ILE A 265 -8.23 -7.04 5.26
N ASN A 266 -9.46 -7.28 5.73
CA ASN A 266 -10.70 -7.11 4.95
C ASN A 266 -11.64 -6.02 5.52
N SER A 267 -11.22 -5.21 6.50
CA SER A 267 -12.06 -4.13 7.02
C SER A 267 -11.90 -2.84 6.22
N ASN A 268 -13.00 -2.13 5.96
CA ASN A 268 -12.97 -0.78 5.37
C ASN A 268 -12.45 0.29 6.37
N HIS A 269 -11.76 -0.15 7.41
CA HIS A 269 -11.27 0.64 8.52
C HIS A 269 -9.94 0.09 9.04
N PHE A 270 -9.07 0.98 9.47
CA PHE A 270 -7.78 0.70 10.09
C PHE A 270 -7.96 0.53 11.59
N VAL A 271 -7.22 -0.41 12.16
CA VAL A 271 -7.25 -0.71 13.57
C VAL A 271 -5.85 -0.76 14.15
N ASP A 272 -5.74 -0.31 15.40
CA ASP A 272 -4.53 -0.43 16.22
C ASP A 272 -4.84 -1.22 17.49
N THR A 273 -3.81 -1.81 18.10
CA THR A 273 -3.93 -2.61 19.33
C THR A 273 -3.50 -1.81 20.55
N PHE A 274 -4.36 -1.81 21.57
CA PHE A 274 -4.17 -1.12 22.85
C PHE A 274 -4.38 -2.07 24.02
N ILE A 275 -4.11 -1.61 25.23
CA ILE A 275 -4.45 -2.31 26.47
C ILE A 275 -5.64 -1.62 27.12
N SER A 276 -6.71 -2.37 27.41
CA SER A 276 -7.82 -1.89 28.23
C SER A 276 -7.33 -1.55 29.64
N GLN A 277 -7.58 -0.33 30.13
CA GLN A 277 -7.18 0.09 31.47
C GLN A 277 -8.39 0.50 32.32
N ILE A 278 -8.39 0.05 33.58
CA ILE A 278 -9.18 0.49 34.75
C ILE A 278 -10.72 0.46 34.62
N GLY A 279 -11.35 -0.32 35.51
CA GLY A 279 -12.66 0.00 36.10
C GLY A 279 -13.91 -0.38 35.33
N GLN A 280 -13.89 -0.42 34.00
CA GLN A 280 -15.09 -0.71 33.19
C GLN A 280 -14.77 -1.63 32.00
N THR A 281 -15.67 -2.57 31.74
CA THR A 281 -15.57 -3.49 30.61
C THR A 281 -15.83 -2.74 29.30
N LEU A 282 -14.88 -2.79 28.37
CA LEU A 282 -15.06 -2.23 27.03
C LEU A 282 -15.92 -3.15 26.17
N SER A 283 -16.77 -2.61 25.31
CA SER A 283 -17.53 -3.38 24.32
C SER A 283 -17.43 -2.76 22.95
N VAL A 284 -17.74 -3.58 21.95
CA VAL A 284 -17.77 -3.18 20.54
C VAL A 284 -18.61 -1.92 20.38
N GLY A 285 -18.03 -0.92 19.73
CA GLY A 285 -18.63 0.37 19.45
C GLY A 285 -18.44 1.44 20.52
N ASP A 286 -17.90 1.11 21.69
CA ASP A 286 -17.57 2.11 22.69
C ASP A 286 -16.48 3.06 22.17
N VAL A 287 -16.63 4.35 22.46
CA VAL A 287 -15.64 5.39 22.15
C VAL A 287 -14.62 5.50 23.26
N VAL A 288 -13.34 5.45 22.92
CA VAL A 288 -12.24 5.37 23.89
C VAL A 288 -11.19 6.47 23.71
N LYS A 289 -10.53 6.80 24.81
CA LYS A 289 -9.45 7.78 24.90
C LYS A 289 -8.21 7.16 25.52
N LEU A 290 -7.06 7.81 25.33
CA LEU A 290 -5.82 7.43 26.00
C LEU A 290 -5.96 7.63 27.50
N SER A 291 -5.55 6.64 28.29
CA SER A 291 -5.55 6.71 29.76
C SER A 291 -4.41 7.57 30.33
N GLY A 292 -3.50 8.06 29.50
CA GLY A 292 -2.28 8.78 29.90
C GLY A 292 -1.21 7.90 30.56
N THR A 293 -1.47 6.61 30.76
CA THR A 293 -0.54 5.67 31.42
C THR A 293 -0.06 4.62 30.42
N VAL A 294 1.20 4.68 30.00
CA VAL A 294 1.81 3.62 29.19
C VAL A 294 2.05 2.43 30.10
N GLN A 295 1.37 1.30 29.84
CA GLN A 295 1.69 0.05 30.50
C GLN A 295 2.46 -0.86 29.56
N VAL A 296 3.73 -1.07 29.88
CA VAL A 296 4.59 -1.99 29.14
C VAL A 296 4.27 -3.41 29.62
N LYS A 297 3.42 -4.13 28.89
CA LYS A 297 3.32 -5.58 29.06
C LYS A 297 4.49 -6.24 28.33
N SER A 298 5.45 -6.76 29.10
CA SER A 298 6.63 -7.45 28.57
C SER A 298 6.26 -8.87 28.10
N ALA A 299 6.45 -9.14 26.82
CA ALA A 299 6.38 -10.49 26.25
C ALA A 299 7.68 -10.79 25.48
N LYS A 300 8.80 -10.90 26.22
CA LYS A 300 10.14 -11.30 25.73
C LYS A 300 10.78 -10.34 24.70
N GLN A 301 11.96 -9.85 25.07
CA GLN A 301 13.03 -9.26 24.24
C GLN A 301 12.63 -8.79 22.83
N GLY A 302 12.04 -7.59 22.77
CA GLY A 302 11.60 -6.91 21.54
C GLY A 302 10.39 -5.98 21.71
N ASP A 303 9.95 -5.72 22.94
CA ASP A 303 8.61 -5.19 23.25
C ASP A 303 8.32 -3.78 22.68
N LEU A 304 7.32 -3.70 21.80
CA LEU A 304 6.68 -2.44 21.42
C LEU A 304 5.80 -1.95 22.60
N PRO A 305 5.93 -0.69 23.04
CA PRO A 305 5.10 -0.16 24.11
C PRO A 305 3.63 -0.07 23.66
N LEU A 306 2.73 -0.69 24.43
CA LEU A 306 1.29 -0.58 24.20
C LEU A 306 0.67 0.52 25.07
N ALA A 307 -0.10 1.40 24.46
CA ALA A 307 -0.81 2.45 25.17
C ALA A 307 -2.10 1.92 25.81
N GLY A 308 -2.43 2.50 26.98
CA GLY A 308 -3.66 2.21 27.70
C GLY A 308 -4.84 3.02 27.20
N VAL A 309 -6.03 2.41 27.20
CA VAL A 309 -7.28 3.09 26.80
C VAL A 309 -8.39 2.89 27.83
N VAL A 310 -9.22 3.92 27.97
CA VAL A 310 -10.39 3.98 28.85
C VAL A 310 -11.60 4.49 28.06
N LEU A 311 -12.82 4.28 28.57
CA LEU A 311 -14.02 4.89 27.99
C LEU A 311 -13.94 6.41 28.04
N CYS A 312 -14.46 7.05 26.99
CA CYS A 312 -14.72 8.49 27.06
C CYS A 312 -15.90 8.75 28.01
N ASP A 313 -15.73 9.73 28.91
CA ASP A 313 -16.69 10.09 29.95
C ASP A 313 -16.95 11.60 30.01
N GLN A 314 -16.40 12.35 29.05
CA GLN A 314 -16.55 13.79 28.93
C GLN A 314 -17.04 14.17 27.54
N ASN A 315 -17.78 15.27 27.46
CA ASN A 315 -18.10 15.89 26.19
C ASN A 315 -16.80 16.45 25.60
N ASP A 316 -16.57 16.20 24.32
CA ASP A 316 -15.48 16.82 23.57
C ASP A 316 -14.08 16.51 24.15
N ASP A 317 -13.87 15.25 24.50
CA ASP A 317 -12.60 14.74 25.02
C ASP A 317 -11.51 14.82 23.94
N THR A 318 -10.45 15.55 24.24
CA THR A 318 -9.32 15.78 23.31
C THR A 318 -8.36 14.61 23.23
N ALA A 319 -8.43 13.66 24.15
CA ALA A 319 -7.59 12.46 24.17
C ALA A 319 -8.25 11.26 23.48
N VAL A 320 -9.39 11.48 22.81
CA VAL A 320 -10.11 10.43 22.08
C VAL A 320 -9.27 9.89 20.93
N ILE A 321 -9.26 8.57 20.77
CA ILE A 321 -8.41 7.89 19.78
C ILE A 321 -9.14 6.88 18.91
N GLY A 322 -10.42 6.61 19.17
CA GLY A 322 -11.19 5.76 18.27
C GLY A 322 -12.32 5.01 18.93
N ILE A 323 -12.74 3.94 18.23
CA ILE A 323 -13.91 3.14 18.57
C ILE A 323 -13.48 1.68 18.74
N VAL A 324 -13.93 1.01 19.80
CA VAL A 324 -13.60 -0.39 20.08
C VAL A 324 -14.20 -1.31 19.01
N ASP A 325 -13.37 -2.15 18.37
CA ASP A 325 -13.80 -3.14 17.36
C ASP A 325 -13.88 -4.58 17.88
N ARG A 326 -12.83 -5.02 18.61
CA ARG A 326 -12.36 -6.43 18.87
C ARG A 326 -11.47 -7.03 17.77
N LEU A 327 -10.76 -8.15 18.09
CA LEU A 327 -10.48 -9.37 17.25
C LEU A 327 -9.48 -10.33 17.96
N PRO A 328 -9.49 -11.69 17.80
CA PRO A 328 -10.39 -12.60 17.05
C PRO A 328 -11.30 -13.48 17.96
N PRO A 329 -12.25 -14.28 17.42
CA PRO A 329 -13.12 -15.10 18.26
C PRO A 329 -12.37 -16.27 18.91
N LEU A 330 -12.55 -16.45 20.21
CA LEU A 330 -12.42 -17.76 20.86
C LEU A 330 -13.85 -18.30 21.01
N SER A 331 -14.25 -19.11 20.03
CA SER A 331 -15.55 -19.81 19.93
C SER A 331 -16.77 -18.97 19.49
N PRO A 332 -17.76 -19.58 18.80
CA PRO A 332 -18.98 -18.91 18.32
C PRO A 332 -19.95 -18.45 19.41
N ASP A 333 -19.77 -18.88 20.66
CA ASP A 333 -20.82 -18.82 21.68
C ASP A 333 -20.51 -17.88 22.86
N GLU A 334 -19.41 -17.13 22.85
CA GLU A 334 -19.09 -16.16 23.91
C GLU A 334 -18.59 -14.83 23.33
N LEU A 335 -19.24 -13.74 23.69
CA LEU A 335 -18.72 -12.38 23.47
C LEU A 335 -18.75 -11.60 24.80
N PRO A 336 -17.87 -11.90 25.77
CA PRO A 336 -17.72 -11.04 26.94
C PRO A 336 -17.00 -9.75 26.49
N GLY A 337 -17.33 -8.62 27.10
CA GLY A 337 -16.58 -7.40 26.84
C GLY A 337 -15.11 -7.54 27.27
N VAL A 338 -14.25 -6.62 26.84
CA VAL A 338 -12.81 -6.69 27.11
C VAL A 338 -12.54 -6.30 28.55
N GLU A 339 -11.94 -7.20 29.32
CA GLU A 339 -11.60 -6.99 30.73
C GLU A 339 -10.33 -6.13 30.88
N ASN A 340 -10.09 -5.64 32.09
CA ASN A 340 -8.93 -4.80 32.39
C ASN A 340 -7.62 -5.56 32.15
N GLY A 341 -6.67 -4.90 31.46
CA GLY A 341 -5.38 -5.46 31.10
C GLY A 341 -5.41 -6.31 29.83
N GLU A 342 -6.57 -6.60 29.24
CA GLU A 342 -6.64 -7.33 27.98
C GLU A 342 -6.31 -6.43 26.78
N LEU A 343 -5.87 -7.08 25.69
CA LEU A 343 -5.66 -6.38 24.42
C LEU A 343 -7.01 -6.00 23.82
N VAL A 344 -7.09 -4.78 23.29
CA VAL A 344 -8.26 -4.27 22.61
C VAL A 344 -7.86 -3.69 21.27
N THR A 345 -8.64 -4.02 20.25
CA THR A 345 -8.52 -3.46 18.91
C THR A 345 -9.40 -2.22 18.82
N VAL A 346 -8.83 -1.08 18.45
CA VAL A 346 -9.51 0.20 18.32
C VAL A 346 -9.42 0.67 16.88
N VAL A 347 -10.56 1.04 16.29
CA VAL A 347 -10.66 1.66 14.99
C VAL A 347 -10.17 3.10 15.07
N THR A 348 -9.11 3.40 14.35
CA THR A 348 -8.47 4.74 14.31
C THR A 348 -8.79 5.50 13.02
N LEU A 349 -9.22 4.81 11.95
CA LEU A 349 -9.57 5.48 10.69
C LEU A 349 -10.51 4.62 9.83
N GLY A 350 -11.41 5.25 9.07
CA GLY A 350 -12.18 4.58 8.00
C GLY A 350 -13.64 4.26 8.34
N VAL A 351 -14.29 3.43 7.54
CA VAL A 351 -15.75 3.17 7.64
C VAL A 351 -16.02 2.07 8.68
N TYR A 352 -16.68 2.43 9.78
CA TYR A 352 -17.00 1.51 10.87
C TYR A 352 -18.52 1.36 11.08
N PRO A 353 -19.08 0.14 11.10
CA PRO A 353 -20.54 -0.05 11.13
C PRO A 353 -21.20 0.19 12.49
N LYS A 354 -20.43 0.24 13.59
CA LYS A 354 -20.99 0.22 14.95
C LYS A 354 -20.36 1.26 15.87
N CYS A 355 -20.60 2.55 15.66
CA CYS A 355 -20.30 3.55 16.70
C CYS A 355 -21.46 3.62 17.69
N ARG A 356 -21.16 3.50 18.99
CA ARG A 356 -22.16 3.69 20.05
C ARG A 356 -22.42 5.18 20.22
N VAL A 357 -23.68 5.58 20.09
CA VAL A 357 -24.06 6.99 20.11
C VAL A 357 -25.29 7.24 20.99
N GLU A 358 -25.48 8.49 21.39
CA GLU A 358 -26.61 8.97 22.20
C GLU A 358 -27.13 10.32 21.71
N THR A 359 -28.40 10.59 22.02
CA THR A 359 -29.12 11.82 21.66
C THR A 359 -29.97 12.37 22.83
N MET A 360 -29.49 12.18 24.08
CA MET A 360 -30.21 12.51 25.32
C MET A 360 -30.29 14.02 25.60
N ASP A 361 -29.52 14.82 24.87
CA ASP A 361 -29.66 16.28 24.84
C ASP A 361 -30.84 16.76 23.96
N GLY A 362 -31.63 15.83 23.42
CA GLY A 362 -32.76 16.10 22.54
C GLY A 362 -32.37 16.38 21.09
N SER A 363 -31.08 16.31 20.75
CA SER A 363 -30.61 16.42 19.37
C SER A 363 -30.98 15.18 18.55
N GLU A 364 -30.82 15.26 17.23
CA GLU A 364 -30.95 14.11 16.33
C GLU A 364 -29.62 13.95 15.59
N ILE A 365 -29.15 12.71 15.43
CA ILE A 365 -28.00 12.39 14.57
C ILE A 365 -28.53 12.10 13.17
N LYS A 366 -27.98 12.79 12.17
CA LYS A 366 -28.27 12.60 10.75
C LYS A 366 -27.00 12.23 9.99
N VAL A 367 -27.17 11.58 8.84
CA VAL A 367 -26.08 11.33 7.89
C VAL A 367 -25.35 12.64 7.58
N GLY A 368 -24.02 12.62 7.73
CA GLY A 368 -23.14 13.77 7.49
C GLY A 368 -22.83 14.61 8.74
N ASP A 369 -23.54 14.41 9.85
CA ASP A 369 -23.25 15.11 11.11
C ASP A 369 -21.87 14.70 11.65
N LEU A 370 -21.15 15.67 12.22
CA LEU A 370 -19.93 15.39 12.96
C LEU A 370 -20.28 14.86 14.34
N LEU A 371 -19.49 13.89 14.80
CA LEU A 371 -19.63 13.25 16.10
C LEU A 371 -18.41 13.57 16.97
N SER A 372 -18.67 13.76 18.25
CA SER A 372 -17.69 13.96 19.31
C SER A 372 -18.05 13.05 20.49
N THR A 373 -17.17 12.92 21.48
CA THR A 373 -17.45 12.14 22.68
C THR A 373 -18.58 12.77 23.50
N SER A 374 -19.29 11.93 24.24
CA SER A 374 -20.34 12.33 25.15
C SER A 374 -19.97 12.05 26.61
N ALA A 375 -20.39 12.94 27.49
CA ALA A 375 -20.41 12.74 28.94
C ALA A 375 -21.60 11.87 29.41
N TYR A 376 -22.52 11.50 28.51
CA TYR A 376 -23.64 10.64 28.86
C TYR A 376 -23.16 9.28 29.38
N GLN A 377 -23.79 8.83 30.46
CA GLN A 377 -23.56 7.53 31.05
C GLN A 377 -24.87 6.75 31.12
N ASP A 378 -24.83 5.50 30.66
CA ASP A 378 -25.90 4.53 30.88
C ASP A 378 -25.58 3.76 32.17
N GLY A 379 -26.18 4.20 33.27
CA GLY A 379 -25.73 3.81 34.62
C GLY A 379 -24.40 4.48 34.96
N GLU A 380 -23.37 3.70 35.25
CA GLU A 380 -22.00 4.20 35.52
C GLU A 380 -21.10 4.14 34.27
N ARG A 381 -21.65 3.80 33.09
CA ARG A 381 -20.85 3.46 31.91
C ARG A 381 -20.85 4.54 30.84
N GLY A 382 -19.66 5.03 30.48
CA GLY A 382 -19.44 5.97 29.37
C GLY A 382 -19.23 5.30 28.01
N GLY A 383 -18.56 5.99 27.09
CA GLY A 383 -18.17 5.48 25.77
C GLY A 383 -19.15 5.78 24.65
N PHE A 384 -20.00 6.80 24.80
CA PHE A 384 -20.92 7.23 23.76
C PHE A 384 -20.33 8.38 22.94
N ALA A 385 -20.68 8.42 21.65
CA ALA A 385 -20.58 9.63 20.84
C ALA A 385 -21.90 10.39 20.80
N ARG A 386 -21.83 11.68 20.48
CA ARG A 386 -22.98 12.55 20.26
C ARG A 386 -22.74 13.49 19.10
N LYS A 387 -23.80 14.15 18.64
CA LYS A 387 -23.69 15.19 17.62
C LYS A 387 -22.83 16.36 18.13
N ALA A 388 -21.91 16.80 17.29
CA ALA A 388 -21.04 17.95 17.56
C ALA A 388 -21.30 19.05 16.52
N PRO A 389 -22.16 20.04 16.81
CA PRO A 389 -22.47 21.11 15.86
C PRO A 389 -21.32 22.11 15.67
N SER A 390 -20.40 22.18 16.62
CA SER A 390 -19.24 23.08 16.59
C SER A 390 -18.08 22.46 17.37
N PRO A 391 -17.49 21.36 16.86
CA PRO A 391 -16.43 20.64 17.58
C PRO A 391 -15.16 21.48 17.67
N SER A 392 -14.39 21.27 18.74
CA SER A 392 -13.04 21.81 18.84
C SER A 392 -12.06 20.90 18.08
N VAL A 393 -10.90 21.43 17.72
CA VAL A 393 -9.82 20.63 17.13
C VAL A 393 -9.43 19.51 18.10
N GLY A 394 -9.31 18.29 17.60
CA GLY A 394 -8.97 17.10 18.38
C GLY A 394 -10.15 16.43 19.09
N THR A 395 -11.38 16.93 18.94
CA THR A 395 -12.57 16.34 19.59
C THR A 395 -13.49 15.61 18.62
N VAL A 396 -13.30 15.80 17.31
CA VAL A 396 -14.07 15.05 16.29
C VAL A 396 -13.55 13.62 16.21
N ILE A 397 -14.46 12.68 16.38
CA ILE A 397 -14.14 11.25 16.31
C ILE A 397 -14.55 10.64 14.96
N ALA A 398 -15.62 11.16 14.36
CA ALA A 398 -16.21 10.57 13.17
C ALA A 398 -17.24 11.48 12.50
N LYS A 399 -17.65 11.09 11.29
CA LYS A 399 -18.84 11.58 10.61
C LYS A 399 -19.90 10.48 10.54
N ALA A 400 -21.14 10.80 10.88
CA ALA A 400 -22.24 9.85 10.84
C ALA A 400 -22.59 9.41 9.41
N LEU A 401 -22.74 8.11 9.19
CA LEU A 401 -23.24 7.50 7.95
C LEU A 401 -24.65 6.92 8.12
N GLY A 402 -25.19 6.98 9.33
CA GLY A 402 -26.58 6.64 9.65
C GLY A 402 -27.20 7.71 10.54
N SER A 403 -28.44 7.46 10.96
CA SER A 403 -29.22 8.40 11.77
C SER A 403 -29.67 7.77 13.08
N LEU A 404 -29.88 8.60 14.10
CA LEU A 404 -30.53 8.22 15.35
C LEU A 404 -31.49 9.32 15.79
N ALA A 405 -32.73 8.94 16.14
CA ALA A 405 -33.75 9.86 16.62
C ALA A 405 -33.37 10.47 17.98
N SER A 406 -34.07 11.53 18.38
CA SER A 406 -33.81 12.20 19.66
C SER A 406 -34.20 11.36 20.88
N ASN A 407 -33.50 11.58 21.99
CA ASN A 407 -33.69 10.90 23.28
C ASN A 407 -33.52 9.37 23.21
N GLN A 408 -32.52 8.91 22.46
CA GLN A 408 -32.22 7.49 22.29
C GLN A 408 -30.71 7.22 22.40
N THR A 409 -30.38 5.98 22.76
CA THR A 409 -29.04 5.43 22.58
C THR A 409 -29.10 4.36 21.49
N GLY A 410 -28.02 4.19 20.73
CA GLY A 410 -27.97 3.15 19.72
C GLY A 410 -26.60 3.00 19.09
N TYR A 411 -26.59 2.31 17.94
CA TYR A 411 -25.41 2.21 17.10
C TYR A 411 -25.67 2.89 15.77
N VAL A 412 -24.70 3.66 15.30
CA VAL A 412 -24.73 4.31 13.99
C VAL A 412 -23.46 3.94 13.22
N PRO A 413 -23.55 3.60 11.91
CA PRO A 413 -22.36 3.47 11.08
C PRO A 413 -21.70 4.85 10.91
N VAL A 414 -20.37 4.89 10.91
CA VAL A 414 -19.61 6.14 10.87
C VAL A 414 -18.39 6.04 9.95
N PHE A 415 -17.92 7.19 9.49
CA PHE A 415 -16.59 7.35 8.93
C PHE A 415 -15.68 7.93 10.02
N VAL A 416 -14.86 7.09 10.65
CA VAL A 416 -13.92 7.46 11.71
C VAL A 416 -12.82 8.33 11.13
N THR A 417 -12.60 9.48 11.75
CA THR A 417 -11.57 10.45 11.38
C THR A 417 -11.22 11.27 12.61
N HIS A 418 -9.93 11.48 12.84
CA HIS A 418 -9.44 12.41 13.86
C HIS A 418 -9.10 13.72 13.15
N MET A 419 -9.81 14.80 13.49
CA MET A 419 -9.59 16.15 12.94
C MET A 419 -9.18 17.15 14.03
#